data_AF-A0A534MIY6-F1
#
_entry.id   AF-A0A534MIY6-F1
#
_cell.length_a   1.000
_cell.length_b   1.000
_cell.length_c   1.000
_cell.angle_alpha   90.00
_cell.angle_beta   90.00
_cell.angle_gamma   90.00
#
_symmetry.space_group_name_H-M   'P 1'
#
loop_
_entity.id
_entity.type
_entity.pdbx_description
1 polymer ?
#
loop_
_entity_poly.entity_id
_entity_poly.type
_entity_poly.pdbx_seq_one_letter_code
_entity_poly.pdbx_strand_id
1 'polypeptide(L)'
;MARCPLCESDVPDGRTDCDACGQPFDQPPTVQAGAGEVKTAVAAAKKDIGRAGQDPADVAFPQRLLDRAEQEVAAGHLGPALDLARAARRATGIIRREARVADALARADAVIAEATTAGIDTETFRRNVEQARAIASRGDHASAERLLKRVSLRSLDERRENALHTSLEKAEARIRYSKERGGTVGDAEAFLQEARKALAVREYGKIRTLTSKAVETAESQRRRARMEGFLDRATSEVDLARNEGIDIGEARKLLTQARDAVRRGVFGDIPLLAQRARNSLREGRVVAAAEAALREVRREASREKRKGADVTRAEVLLDQAEVAMATKDFGKVKGLATDAHDAVREATLIKTVRDAFASLQMDRDDLKNLGADIAGFEQTLVQLGAAIEGQDVGAARRLVAEARHTAETARDAHFRAVMENSLQIVLANAARGLDPQVARQLLREVDDAIHNGKPIDMQALIDRRMADQDTETQERLNVRVLQARDDIVALRQSGQ
;
A
#
# COMPACT_ATOMS: atom_id res chain seq x y z
N MET A 1 20.75 74.36 -50.56
CA MET A 1 19.55 74.15 -49.73
C MET A 1 18.64 75.33 -49.97
N ALA A 2 17.40 75.09 -50.41
CA ALA A 2 16.43 76.17 -50.50
C ALA A 2 16.16 76.71 -49.08
N ARG A 3 16.11 78.03 -48.91
CA ARG A 3 15.68 78.64 -47.65
C ARG A 3 14.20 78.93 -47.72
N CYS A 4 13.50 78.72 -46.62
CA CYS A 4 12.09 79.08 -46.52
C CYS A 4 11.94 80.60 -46.76
N PRO A 5 11.07 81.04 -47.68
CA PRO A 5 10.90 82.47 -48.00
C PRO A 5 10.34 83.30 -46.83
N LEU A 6 9.86 82.63 -45.77
CA LEU A 6 9.16 83.26 -44.65
C LEU A 6 9.95 83.22 -43.34
N CYS A 7 10.61 82.10 -43.03
CA CYS A 7 11.37 81.93 -41.78
C CYS A 7 12.87 81.70 -41.98
N GLU A 8 13.34 81.75 -43.23
CA GLU A 8 14.75 81.66 -43.63
C GLU A 8 15.49 80.38 -43.19
N SER A 9 14.74 79.39 -42.69
CA SER A 9 15.27 78.09 -42.27
C SER A 9 15.64 77.23 -43.48
N ASP A 10 16.67 76.41 -43.32
CA ASP A 10 17.11 75.48 -44.36
C ASP A 10 16.07 74.39 -44.59
N VAL A 11 15.71 74.17 -45.86
CA VAL A 11 14.70 73.19 -46.28
C VAL A 11 15.39 71.98 -46.90
N PRO A 12 15.13 70.76 -46.38
CA PRO A 12 15.56 69.52 -47.03
C PRO A 12 14.82 69.26 -48.34
N ASP A 13 15.51 68.70 -49.35
CA ASP A 13 14.92 68.40 -50.66
C ASP A 13 13.76 67.37 -50.56
N GLY A 14 12.67 67.62 -51.28
CA GLY A 14 11.52 66.68 -51.40
C GLY A 14 10.37 66.88 -50.40
N ARG A 15 10.33 68.00 -49.66
CA ARG A 15 9.22 68.37 -48.76
C ARG A 15 8.19 69.29 -49.44
N THR A 16 6.93 69.15 -49.03
CA THR A 16 5.81 70.02 -49.47
C THR A 16 5.68 71.29 -48.62
N ASP A 17 6.11 71.21 -47.35
CA ASP A 17 6.01 72.30 -46.36
C ASP A 17 7.33 72.50 -45.61
N CYS A 18 7.56 73.70 -45.09
CA CYS A 18 8.72 73.99 -44.24
C CYS A 18 8.58 73.34 -42.86
N ASP A 19 9.59 72.55 -42.46
CA ASP A 19 9.60 71.85 -41.17
C ASP A 19 9.60 72.80 -39.96
N ALA A 20 10.15 74.02 -40.09
CA ALA A 20 10.23 74.98 -38.99
C ALA A 20 8.95 75.82 -38.82
N CYS A 21 8.38 76.34 -39.92
CA CYS A 21 7.24 77.27 -39.85
C CYS A 21 5.94 76.77 -40.50
N GLY A 22 5.96 75.57 -41.07
CA GLY A 22 4.82 74.92 -41.73
C GLY A 22 4.31 75.67 -42.96
N GLN A 23 5.11 76.55 -43.57
CA GLN A 23 4.73 77.25 -44.79
C GLN A 23 4.78 76.28 -45.98
N PRO A 24 3.68 76.10 -46.74
CA PRO A 24 3.70 75.32 -47.97
C PRO A 24 4.55 76.02 -49.04
N PHE A 25 5.39 75.26 -49.73
CA PHE A 25 6.26 75.81 -50.78
C PHE A 25 5.49 76.19 -52.05
N ASP A 26 4.31 75.60 -52.25
CA ASP A 26 3.43 75.87 -53.39
C ASP A 26 2.59 77.15 -53.21
N GLN A 27 2.64 77.79 -52.04
CA GLN A 27 1.86 78.98 -51.74
C GLN A 27 2.73 80.25 -51.71
N PRO A 28 2.54 81.19 -52.65
CA PRO A 28 3.28 82.45 -52.65
C PRO A 28 2.90 83.33 -51.45
N PRO A 29 3.79 84.24 -51.01
CA PRO A 29 3.51 85.18 -49.93
C PRO A 29 2.34 86.11 -50.29
N THR A 30 1.53 86.41 -49.28
CA THR A 30 0.35 87.25 -49.37
C THR A 30 0.76 88.70 -49.61
N VAL A 31 0.33 89.29 -50.74
CA VAL A 31 0.69 90.67 -51.13
C VAL A 31 -0.19 91.72 -50.46
N GLN A 32 -1.48 91.43 -50.24
CA GLN A 32 -2.44 92.35 -49.59
C GLN A 32 -3.29 91.60 -48.56
N ALA A 33 -3.52 92.22 -47.41
CA ALA A 33 -4.35 91.67 -46.33
C ALA A 33 -5.14 92.78 -45.61
N GLY A 34 -6.33 92.44 -45.10
CA GLY A 34 -7.15 93.38 -44.33
C GLY A 34 -6.61 93.59 -42.91
N ALA A 35 -6.60 94.83 -42.41
CA ALA A 35 -6.09 95.14 -41.06
C ALA A 35 -6.82 94.37 -39.93
N GLY A 36 -8.10 94.04 -40.11
CA GLY A 36 -8.86 93.20 -39.17
C GLY A 36 -8.42 91.74 -39.15
N GLU A 37 -8.05 91.18 -40.30
CA GLU A 37 -7.57 89.80 -40.44
C GLU A 37 -6.20 89.63 -39.80
N VAL A 38 -5.30 90.59 -40.02
CA VAL A 38 -3.96 90.60 -39.40
C VAL A 38 -4.05 90.70 -37.88
N LYS A 39 -4.87 91.62 -37.35
CA LYS A 39 -5.11 91.75 -35.90
C LYS A 39 -5.61 90.45 -35.28
N THR A 40 -6.52 89.75 -35.97
CA THR A 40 -7.07 88.47 -35.51
C THR A 40 -6.00 87.37 -35.54
N ALA A 41 -5.19 87.30 -36.60
CA ALA A 41 -4.12 86.32 -36.73
C ALA A 41 -3.02 86.51 -35.68
N VAL A 42 -2.58 87.75 -35.43
CA VAL A 42 -1.60 88.10 -34.39
C VAL A 42 -2.15 87.78 -32.99
N ALA A 43 -3.41 88.13 -32.71
CA ALA A 43 -4.05 87.79 -31.42
C ALA A 43 -4.18 86.27 -31.21
N ALA A 44 -4.49 85.51 -32.26
CA ALA A 44 -4.55 84.06 -32.21
C ALA A 44 -3.16 83.44 -31.98
N ALA A 45 -2.12 83.94 -32.67
CA ALA A 45 -0.74 83.50 -32.47
C ALA A 45 -0.26 83.78 -31.04
N LYS A 46 -0.51 84.99 -30.50
CA LYS A 46 -0.25 85.34 -29.09
C LYS A 46 -0.90 84.38 -28.12
N LYS A 47 -2.17 84.07 -28.32
CA LYS A 47 -2.92 83.15 -27.46
C LYS A 47 -2.35 81.74 -27.52
N ASP A 48 -2.02 81.25 -28.72
CA ASP A 48 -1.49 79.90 -28.90
C ASP A 48 -0.07 79.78 -28.32
N ILE A 49 0.79 80.79 -28.49
CA ILE A 49 2.14 80.84 -27.90
C ILE A 49 2.06 81.00 -26.37
N GLY A 50 1.21 81.87 -25.84
CA GLY A 50 1.02 82.04 -24.40
C GLY A 50 0.51 80.78 -23.69
N ARG A 51 -0.31 79.97 -24.38
CA ARG A 51 -0.70 78.63 -23.89
C ARG A 51 0.40 77.58 -24.03
N ALA A 52 1.42 77.81 -24.86
CA ALA A 52 2.54 76.89 -25.07
C ALA A 52 3.72 77.22 -24.15
N GLY A 53 3.89 78.49 -23.75
CA GLY A 53 4.96 78.97 -22.87
C GLY A 53 4.88 78.53 -21.40
N GLN A 54 4.14 77.46 -21.10
CA GLN A 54 4.25 76.77 -19.81
C GLN A 54 5.52 75.90 -19.74
N ASP A 55 6.17 75.63 -20.89
CA ASP A 55 7.54 75.11 -20.99
C ASP A 55 8.47 76.16 -21.65
N PRO A 56 9.55 76.61 -20.99
CA PRO A 56 10.27 77.83 -21.38
C PRO A 56 11.23 77.67 -22.58
N ALA A 57 11.56 76.46 -23.02
CA ALA A 57 12.57 76.24 -24.07
C ALA A 57 12.00 76.24 -25.50
N ASP A 58 10.72 75.89 -25.67
CA ASP A 58 10.20 75.45 -26.98
C ASP A 58 9.43 76.53 -27.76
N VAL A 59 9.14 77.69 -27.17
CA VAL A 59 8.37 78.75 -27.84
C VAL A 59 9.20 79.88 -28.43
N ALA A 60 10.53 79.84 -28.28
CA ALA A 60 11.42 80.91 -28.70
C ALA A 60 11.37 81.21 -30.21
N PHE A 61 11.30 80.17 -31.06
CA PHE A 61 11.22 80.34 -32.51
C PHE A 61 9.85 80.90 -32.98
N PRO A 62 8.70 80.35 -32.55
CA PRO A 62 7.40 80.99 -32.78
C PRO A 62 7.29 82.42 -32.26
N GLN A 63 7.91 82.72 -31.12
CA GLN A 63 7.92 84.07 -30.55
C GLN A 63 8.69 85.05 -31.44
N ARG A 64 9.86 84.67 -31.98
CA ARG A 64 10.60 85.51 -32.95
C ARG A 64 9.80 85.79 -34.22
N LEU A 65 9.03 84.82 -34.72
CA LEU A 65 8.14 85.01 -35.88
C LEU A 65 6.99 85.96 -35.56
N LEU A 66 6.44 85.86 -34.34
CA LEU A 66 5.40 86.77 -33.86
C LEU A 66 5.94 88.20 -33.69
N ASP A 67 7.12 88.36 -33.11
CA ASP A 67 7.76 89.67 -32.92
C ASP A 67 8.05 90.33 -34.29
N ARG A 68 8.50 89.56 -35.29
CA ARG A 68 8.66 90.04 -36.67
C ARG A 68 7.33 90.40 -37.31
N ALA A 69 6.27 89.63 -37.06
CA ALA A 69 4.92 89.95 -37.55
C ALA A 69 4.45 91.31 -36.98
N GLU A 70 4.70 91.59 -35.71
CA GLU A 70 4.36 92.87 -35.07
C GLU A 70 5.16 94.05 -35.63
N GLN A 71 6.43 93.84 -35.95
CA GLN A 71 7.27 94.84 -36.61
C GLN A 71 6.73 95.19 -38.02
N GLU A 72 6.30 94.20 -38.79
CA GLU A 72 5.69 94.43 -40.11
C GLU A 72 4.30 95.10 -40.00
N VAL A 73 3.53 94.81 -38.95
CA VAL A 73 2.30 95.57 -38.64
C VAL A 73 2.60 97.04 -38.38
N ALA A 74 3.67 97.34 -37.62
CA ALA A 74 4.09 98.70 -37.33
C ALA A 74 4.60 99.44 -38.58
N ALA A 75 5.21 98.71 -39.53
CA ALA A 75 5.66 99.25 -40.83
C ALA A 75 4.53 99.42 -41.86
N GLY A 76 3.32 98.92 -41.60
CA GLY A 76 2.18 98.99 -42.52
C GLY A 76 2.13 97.89 -43.58
N HIS A 77 3.06 96.92 -43.55
CA HIS A 77 3.10 95.79 -44.46
C HIS A 77 2.17 94.66 -43.99
N LEU A 78 0.87 94.82 -44.27
CA LEU A 78 -0.17 93.92 -43.74
C LEU A 78 -0.12 92.48 -44.32
N GLY A 79 0.29 92.30 -45.58
CA GLY A 79 0.42 90.99 -46.22
C GLY A 79 1.49 90.10 -45.56
N PRO A 80 2.76 90.54 -45.49
CA PRO A 80 3.83 89.83 -44.80
C PRO A 80 3.55 89.58 -43.31
N ALA A 81 2.94 90.56 -42.63
CA ALA A 81 2.51 90.40 -41.23
C ALA A 81 1.52 89.25 -41.03
N LEU A 82 0.57 89.05 -41.95
CA LEU A 82 -0.40 87.95 -41.90
C LEU A 82 0.28 86.59 -42.01
N ASP A 83 1.22 86.46 -42.95
CA ASP A 83 1.92 85.20 -43.18
C ASP A 83 2.85 84.85 -42.01
N LEU A 84 3.56 85.83 -41.46
CA LEU A 84 4.38 85.64 -40.25
C LEU A 84 3.54 85.24 -39.03
N ALA A 85 2.36 85.85 -38.84
CA ALA A 85 1.45 85.47 -37.76
C ALA A 85 0.89 84.04 -37.94
N ARG A 86 0.54 83.65 -39.18
CA ARG A 86 0.12 82.28 -39.51
C ARG A 86 1.26 81.28 -39.32
N ALA A 87 2.47 81.64 -39.70
CA ALA A 87 3.68 80.84 -39.52
C ALA A 87 4.03 80.64 -38.06
N ALA A 88 3.97 81.68 -37.23
CA ALA A 88 4.16 81.57 -35.78
C ALA A 88 3.17 80.58 -35.16
N ARG A 89 1.90 80.62 -35.60
CA ARG A 89 0.86 79.70 -35.13
C ARG A 89 1.07 78.25 -35.60
N ARG A 90 1.48 78.04 -36.85
CA ARG A 90 1.83 76.71 -37.37
C ARG A 90 3.06 76.13 -36.68
N ALA A 91 4.12 76.93 -36.51
CA ALA A 91 5.33 76.55 -35.77
C ALA A 91 4.98 76.10 -34.33
N THR A 92 4.13 76.86 -33.63
CA THR A 92 3.62 76.48 -32.30
C THR A 92 2.85 75.15 -32.34
N GLY A 93 2.09 74.90 -33.41
CA GLY A 93 1.37 73.64 -33.63
C GLY A 93 2.27 72.44 -33.89
N ILE A 94 3.38 72.63 -34.63
CA ILE A 94 4.39 71.61 -34.90
C ILE A 94 5.07 71.20 -33.60
N ILE A 95 5.59 72.17 -32.85
CA ILE A 95 6.27 71.97 -31.56
C ILE A 95 5.38 71.23 -30.54
N ARG A 96 4.09 71.61 -30.45
CA ARG A 96 3.13 70.90 -29.59
C ARG A 96 2.84 69.47 -30.03
N ARG A 97 2.94 69.16 -31.33
CA ARG A 97 2.77 67.78 -31.82
C ARG A 97 4.04 66.98 -31.54
N GLU A 98 5.21 67.57 -31.75
CA GLU A 98 6.50 66.98 -31.38
C GLU A 98 6.52 66.57 -29.90
N ALA A 99 6.19 67.49 -29.00
CA ALA A 99 6.11 67.21 -27.56
C ALA A 99 5.12 66.07 -27.25
N ARG A 100 3.92 66.09 -27.84
CA ARG A 100 2.92 65.02 -27.63
C ARG A 100 3.38 63.66 -28.14
N VAL A 101 4.10 63.62 -29.26
CA VAL A 101 4.67 62.38 -29.81
C VAL A 101 5.81 61.89 -28.91
N ALA A 102 6.69 62.77 -28.44
CA ALA A 102 7.76 62.43 -27.50
C ALA A 102 7.19 61.84 -26.19
N ASP A 103 6.19 62.49 -25.61
CA ASP A 103 5.48 61.99 -24.42
C ASP A 103 4.82 60.62 -24.67
N ALA A 104 4.18 60.46 -25.83
CA ALA A 104 3.53 59.20 -26.19
C ALA A 104 4.54 58.05 -26.39
N LEU A 105 5.70 58.34 -26.96
CA LEU A 105 6.80 57.39 -27.08
C LEU A 105 7.36 57.01 -25.71
N ALA A 106 7.64 57.99 -24.84
CA ALA A 106 8.13 57.73 -23.49
C ALA A 106 7.14 56.88 -22.66
N ARG A 107 5.83 57.15 -22.77
CA ARG A 107 4.80 56.31 -22.14
C ARG A 107 4.77 54.90 -22.73
N ALA A 108 4.90 54.77 -24.05
CA ALA A 108 4.93 53.46 -24.70
C ALA A 108 6.15 52.63 -24.24
N ASP A 109 7.30 53.26 -24.04
CA ASP A 109 8.51 52.59 -23.53
C ASP A 109 8.35 52.10 -22.10
N ALA A 110 7.77 52.92 -21.21
CA ALA A 110 7.48 52.53 -19.84
C ALA A 110 6.55 51.30 -19.82
N VAL A 111 5.52 51.29 -20.66
CA VAL A 111 4.57 50.18 -20.77
C VAL A 111 5.24 48.92 -21.33
N ILE A 112 6.14 49.05 -22.31
CA ILE A 112 6.92 47.91 -22.81
C ILE A 112 7.83 47.34 -21.71
N ALA A 113 8.50 48.18 -20.92
CA ALA A 113 9.35 47.74 -19.81
C ALA A 113 8.55 46.98 -18.75
N GLU A 114 7.37 47.49 -18.38
CA GLU A 114 6.46 46.79 -17.48
C GLU A 114 5.90 45.48 -18.07
N ALA A 115 5.55 45.48 -19.36
CA ALA A 115 5.00 44.30 -20.01
C ALA A 115 6.07 43.20 -20.20
N THR A 116 7.32 43.57 -20.47
CA THR A 116 8.46 42.63 -20.58
C THR A 116 8.85 42.04 -19.23
N THR A 117 8.88 42.83 -18.15
CA THR A 117 9.03 42.29 -16.79
C THR A 117 7.84 41.42 -16.40
N ALA A 118 6.65 41.76 -16.89
CA ALA A 118 5.48 40.90 -16.85
C ALA A 118 5.49 39.77 -17.91
N GLY A 119 6.60 39.47 -18.59
CA GLY A 119 6.73 38.31 -19.49
C GLY A 119 5.69 38.23 -20.61
N ILE A 120 5.12 39.36 -21.02
CA ILE A 120 4.16 39.46 -22.12
C ILE A 120 4.95 39.65 -23.41
N ASP A 121 4.52 38.99 -24.49
CA ASP A 121 5.07 39.25 -25.82
C ASP A 121 4.73 40.68 -26.25
N THR A 122 5.79 41.49 -26.31
CA THR A 122 5.77 42.91 -26.68
C THR A 122 6.36 43.14 -28.05
N GLU A 123 6.76 42.10 -28.80
CA GLU A 123 7.53 42.26 -30.03
C GLU A 123 6.76 43.03 -31.11
N THR A 124 5.48 42.69 -31.30
CA THR A 124 4.60 43.40 -32.24
C THR A 124 4.38 44.86 -31.85
N PHE A 125 4.22 45.15 -30.57
CA PHE A 125 4.05 46.51 -30.06
C PHE A 125 5.35 47.32 -30.17
N ARG A 126 6.49 46.70 -29.86
CA ARG A 126 7.82 47.31 -29.96
C ARG A 126 8.15 47.70 -31.40
N ARG A 127 7.89 46.81 -32.38
CA ARG A 127 8.05 47.12 -33.81
C ARG A 127 7.22 48.33 -34.25
N ASN A 128 6.00 48.45 -33.75
CA ASN A 128 5.14 49.59 -34.06
C ASN A 128 5.61 50.90 -33.42
N VAL A 129 6.14 50.85 -32.19
CA VAL A 129 6.75 52.01 -31.50
C VAL A 129 8.04 52.44 -32.21
N GLU A 130 8.88 51.49 -32.63
CA GLU A 130 10.07 51.75 -33.44
C GLU A 130 9.71 52.36 -34.80
N GLN A 131 8.65 51.88 -35.45
CA GLN A 131 8.13 52.47 -36.68
C GLN A 131 7.63 53.91 -36.45
N ALA A 132 6.94 54.19 -35.34
CA ALA A 132 6.54 55.55 -34.99
C ALA A 132 7.73 56.46 -34.72
N ARG A 133 8.80 55.96 -34.08
CA ARG A 133 10.07 56.68 -33.88
C ARG A 133 10.75 57.01 -35.20
N ALA A 134 10.79 56.06 -36.15
CA ALA A 134 11.38 56.27 -37.47
C ALA A 134 10.60 57.30 -38.31
N ILE A 135 9.27 57.37 -38.14
CA ILE A 135 8.44 58.39 -38.80
C ILE A 135 8.66 59.77 -38.12
N ALA A 136 8.74 59.80 -36.79
CA ALA A 136 9.01 61.04 -36.04
C ALA A 136 10.42 61.59 -36.31
N SER A 137 11.44 60.74 -36.46
CA SER A 137 12.81 61.18 -36.80
C SER A 137 12.92 61.74 -38.21
N ARG A 138 11.93 61.44 -39.08
CA ARG A 138 11.76 62.06 -40.40
C ARG A 138 10.87 63.31 -40.35
N GLY A 139 10.54 63.87 -39.18
CA GLY A 139 9.76 65.11 -39.07
C GLY A 139 8.25 64.97 -39.34
N ASP A 140 7.72 63.78 -39.67
CA ASP A 140 6.27 63.59 -39.83
C ASP A 140 5.62 63.21 -38.49
N HIS A 141 5.53 64.20 -37.61
CA HIS A 141 4.93 64.02 -36.28
C HIS A 141 3.43 63.72 -36.33
N ALA A 142 2.74 64.09 -37.42
CA ALA A 142 1.30 63.83 -37.58
C ALA A 142 1.02 62.35 -37.83
N SER A 143 1.78 61.71 -38.72
CA SER A 143 1.64 60.27 -38.99
C SER A 143 2.12 59.44 -37.80
N ALA A 144 3.20 59.86 -37.11
CA ALA A 144 3.66 59.21 -35.88
C ALA A 144 2.58 59.23 -34.77
N GLU A 145 1.93 60.38 -34.55
CA GLU A 145 0.85 60.50 -33.56
C GLU A 145 -0.35 59.59 -33.89
N ARG A 146 -0.74 59.49 -35.17
CA ARG A 146 -1.83 58.60 -35.61
C ARG A 146 -1.46 57.12 -35.41
N LEU A 147 -0.22 56.73 -35.70
CA LEU A 147 0.25 55.36 -35.50
C LEU A 147 0.24 55.01 -34.01
N LEU A 148 0.75 55.89 -33.14
CA LEU A 148 0.75 55.69 -31.69
C LEU A 148 -0.66 55.64 -31.10
N LYS A 149 -1.61 56.44 -31.60
CA LYS A 149 -3.04 56.35 -31.22
C LYS A 149 -3.68 55.04 -31.65
N ARG A 150 -3.33 54.52 -32.83
CA ARG A 150 -3.86 53.25 -33.34
C ARG A 150 -3.30 52.06 -32.56
N VAL A 151 -2.03 52.12 -32.17
CA VAL A 151 -1.31 51.11 -31.38
C VAL A 151 -1.73 51.20 -29.90
N SER A 152 -3.00 51.52 -29.61
CA SER A 152 -3.44 51.93 -28.29
C SER A 152 -3.09 50.90 -27.19
N LEU A 153 -2.64 51.44 -26.06
CA LEU A 153 -2.32 50.74 -24.80
C LEU A 153 -3.40 49.72 -24.38
N ARG A 154 -4.65 49.96 -24.77
CA ARG A 154 -5.80 49.08 -24.56
C ARG A 154 -5.56 47.65 -25.09
N SER A 155 -4.89 47.50 -26.24
CA SER A 155 -4.60 46.19 -26.81
C SER A 155 -3.56 45.40 -26.00
N LEU A 156 -2.66 46.08 -25.29
CA LEU A 156 -1.71 45.46 -24.36
C LEU A 156 -2.36 45.11 -23.03
N ASP A 157 -3.23 45.98 -22.52
CA ASP A 157 -3.98 45.73 -21.27
C ASP A 157 -4.91 44.52 -21.41
N GLU A 158 -5.63 44.40 -22.54
CA GLU A 158 -6.46 43.22 -22.83
C GLU A 158 -5.63 41.93 -22.94
N ARG A 159 -4.44 41.98 -23.58
CA ARG A 159 -3.52 40.84 -23.61
C ARG A 159 -2.97 40.49 -22.23
N ARG A 160 -2.70 41.50 -21.39
CA ARG A 160 -2.23 41.33 -20.02
C ARG A 160 -3.29 40.67 -19.14
N GLU A 161 -4.52 41.16 -19.17
CA GLU A 161 -5.65 40.58 -18.43
C GLU A 161 -5.87 39.12 -18.86
N ASN A 162 -5.88 38.84 -20.17
CA ASN A 162 -6.00 37.46 -20.69
C ASN A 162 -4.87 36.55 -20.20
N ALA A 163 -3.61 37.00 -20.21
CA ALA A 163 -2.49 36.22 -19.71
C ALA A 163 -2.62 35.93 -18.20
N LEU A 164 -3.12 36.89 -17.42
CA LEU A 164 -3.35 36.70 -15.98
C LEU A 164 -4.52 35.76 -15.71
N HIS A 165 -5.61 35.84 -16.48
CA HIS A 165 -6.72 34.88 -16.44
C HIS A 165 -6.23 33.45 -16.68
N THR A 166 -5.45 33.22 -17.74
CA THR A 166 -4.90 31.87 -18.00
C THR A 166 -3.98 31.37 -16.87
N SER A 167 -3.28 32.28 -16.17
CA SER A 167 -2.46 31.91 -15.01
C SER A 167 -3.31 31.49 -13.80
N LEU A 168 -4.45 32.14 -13.58
CA LEU A 168 -5.42 31.78 -12.54
C LEU A 168 -6.07 30.43 -12.85
N GLU A 169 -6.47 30.19 -14.10
CA GLU A 169 -7.04 28.92 -14.54
C GLU A 169 -6.04 27.76 -14.34
N LYS A 170 -4.77 27.97 -14.69
CA LYS A 170 -3.70 26.98 -14.46
C LYS A 170 -3.51 26.71 -12.96
N ALA A 171 -3.51 27.75 -12.13
CA ALA A 171 -3.40 27.59 -10.68
C ALA A 171 -4.61 26.82 -10.11
N GLU A 172 -5.82 27.14 -10.56
CA GLU A 172 -7.06 26.44 -10.18
C GLU A 172 -7.04 24.96 -10.59
N ALA A 173 -6.60 24.65 -11.81
CA ALA A 173 -6.46 23.28 -12.27
C ALA A 173 -5.45 22.49 -11.40
N ARG A 174 -4.34 23.12 -10.99
CA ARG A 174 -3.35 22.50 -10.10
C ARG A 174 -3.88 22.28 -8.68
N ILE A 175 -4.63 23.24 -8.14
CA ILE A 175 -5.31 23.11 -6.85
C ILE A 175 -6.32 21.97 -6.87
N ARG A 176 -7.17 21.91 -7.90
CA ARG A 176 -8.14 20.83 -8.10
C ARG A 176 -7.46 19.47 -8.17
N TYR A 177 -6.39 19.36 -8.96
CA TYR A 177 -5.60 18.13 -9.05
C TYR A 177 -4.97 17.71 -7.71
N SER A 178 -4.53 18.67 -6.89
CA SER A 178 -4.04 18.39 -5.53
C SER A 178 -5.16 17.86 -4.63
N LYS A 179 -6.34 18.48 -4.69
CA LYS A 179 -7.54 18.10 -3.94
C LYS A 179 -8.02 16.68 -4.28
N GLU A 180 -8.09 16.34 -5.56
CA GLU A 180 -8.42 14.99 -6.04
C GLU A 180 -7.45 13.92 -5.54
N ARG A 181 -6.21 14.30 -5.23
CA ARG A 181 -5.18 13.42 -4.67
C ARG A 181 -5.08 13.49 -3.15
N GLY A 182 -6.08 14.07 -2.48
CA GLY A 182 -6.20 14.12 -1.02
C GLY A 182 -5.37 15.21 -0.34
N GLY A 183 -4.83 16.19 -1.09
CA GLY A 183 -4.14 17.33 -0.51
C GLY A 183 -5.11 18.30 0.20
N THR A 184 -4.69 18.84 1.34
CA THR A 184 -5.41 19.91 2.04
C THR A 184 -5.18 21.24 1.34
N VAL A 185 -6.14 21.68 0.53
CA VAL A 185 -5.97 22.83 -0.36
C VAL A 185 -6.50 24.17 0.16
N GLY A 186 -6.97 24.25 1.41
CA GLY A 186 -7.61 25.45 1.96
C GLY A 186 -6.77 26.73 1.82
N ASP A 187 -5.50 26.68 2.21
CA ASP A 187 -4.59 27.83 2.08
C ASP A 187 -4.30 28.19 0.62
N ALA A 188 -4.20 27.19 -0.26
CA ALA A 188 -3.99 27.40 -1.69
C ALA A 188 -5.22 28.03 -2.37
N GLU A 189 -6.42 27.60 -1.97
CA GLU A 189 -7.70 28.19 -2.39
C GLU A 189 -7.81 29.64 -1.89
N ALA A 190 -7.34 29.95 -0.68
CA ALA A 190 -7.30 31.32 -0.16
C ALA A 190 -6.38 32.23 -1.00
N PHE A 191 -5.16 31.79 -1.32
CA PHE A 191 -4.26 32.56 -2.21
C PHE A 191 -4.83 32.75 -3.62
N LEU A 192 -5.53 31.75 -4.16
CA LEU A 192 -6.21 31.88 -5.45
C LEU A 192 -7.34 32.93 -5.38
N GLN A 193 -8.11 32.95 -4.29
CA GLN A 193 -9.16 33.95 -4.08
C GLN A 193 -8.60 35.36 -3.93
N GLU A 194 -7.49 35.53 -3.21
CA GLU A 194 -6.77 36.80 -3.15
C GLU A 194 -6.27 37.25 -4.53
N ALA A 195 -5.74 36.33 -5.34
CA ALA A 195 -5.31 36.62 -6.70
C ALA A 195 -6.48 37.07 -7.60
N ARG A 196 -7.67 36.46 -7.44
CA ARG A 196 -8.90 36.87 -8.14
C ARG A 196 -9.35 38.28 -7.72
N LYS A 197 -9.29 38.60 -6.42
CA LYS A 197 -9.57 39.95 -5.91
C LYS A 197 -8.57 40.99 -6.45
N ALA A 198 -7.28 40.65 -6.47
CA ALA A 198 -6.24 41.51 -7.03
C ALA A 198 -6.46 41.79 -8.53
N LEU A 199 -6.98 40.81 -9.29
CA LEU A 199 -7.36 41.03 -10.69
C LEU A 199 -8.54 42.01 -10.81
N ALA A 200 -9.57 41.89 -9.96
CA ALA A 200 -10.72 42.78 -9.98
C ALA A 200 -10.35 44.25 -9.66
N VAL A 201 -9.36 44.46 -8.78
CA VAL A 201 -8.84 45.80 -8.41
C VAL A 201 -7.70 46.24 -9.34
N ARG A 202 -7.36 45.44 -10.36
CA ARG A 202 -6.27 45.69 -11.34
C ARG A 202 -4.88 45.84 -10.71
N GLU A 203 -4.65 45.22 -9.55
CA GLU A 203 -3.34 45.14 -8.90
C GLU A 203 -2.48 44.02 -9.50
N TYR A 204 -2.11 44.17 -10.78
CA TYR A 204 -1.48 43.11 -11.57
C TYR A 204 -0.13 42.61 -11.02
N GLY A 205 0.60 43.44 -10.28
CA GLY A 205 1.90 43.08 -9.71
C GLY A 205 1.83 41.94 -8.69
N LYS A 206 0.72 41.80 -7.96
CA LYS A 206 0.59 40.78 -6.89
C LYS A 206 0.12 39.43 -7.42
N ILE A 207 -0.66 39.41 -8.51
CA ILE A 207 -1.35 38.21 -9.02
C ILE A 207 -0.39 37.06 -9.28
N ARG A 208 0.74 37.31 -9.94
CA ARG A 208 1.75 36.26 -10.22
C ARG A 208 2.35 35.64 -8.96
N THR A 209 2.64 36.48 -7.97
CA THR A 209 3.20 36.00 -6.70
C THR A 209 2.17 35.17 -5.94
N LEU A 210 0.90 35.59 -5.96
CA LEU A 210 -0.20 34.86 -5.32
C LEU A 210 -0.50 33.54 -6.04
N THR A 211 -0.52 33.53 -7.37
CA THR A 211 -0.73 32.28 -8.13
C THR A 211 0.43 31.30 -7.98
N SER A 212 1.69 31.78 -7.94
CA SER A 212 2.85 30.92 -7.64
C SER A 212 2.74 30.30 -6.25
N LYS A 213 2.46 31.13 -5.22
CA LYS A 213 2.24 30.65 -3.85
C LYS A 213 1.10 29.64 -3.75
N ALA A 214 -0.01 29.88 -4.45
CA ALA A 214 -1.15 28.97 -4.50
C ALA A 214 -0.76 27.61 -5.12
N VAL A 215 0.02 27.60 -6.20
CA VAL A 215 0.51 26.36 -6.83
C VAL A 215 1.51 25.64 -5.93
N GLU A 216 2.49 26.34 -5.37
CA GLU A 216 3.53 25.76 -4.50
C GLU A 216 2.92 25.12 -3.24
N THR A 217 1.98 25.82 -2.59
CA THR A 217 1.25 25.30 -1.43
C THR A 217 0.42 24.08 -1.81
N ALA A 218 -0.36 24.14 -2.89
CA ALA A 218 -1.13 22.99 -3.38
C ALA A 218 -0.24 21.78 -3.70
N GLU A 219 0.92 21.98 -4.34
CA GLU A 219 1.85 20.89 -4.65
C GLU A 219 2.53 20.32 -3.41
N SER A 220 2.88 21.16 -2.43
CA SER A 220 3.45 20.71 -1.16
C SER A 220 2.47 19.82 -0.39
N GLN A 221 1.19 20.21 -0.34
CA GLN A 221 0.14 19.46 0.34
C GLN A 221 -0.18 18.16 -0.41
N ARG A 222 -0.16 18.17 -1.75
CA ARG A 222 -0.25 16.94 -2.55
C ARG A 222 0.88 15.97 -2.24
N ARG A 223 2.12 16.47 -2.16
CA ARG A 223 3.30 15.65 -1.81
C ARG A 223 3.12 15.07 -0.42
N ARG A 224 2.70 15.87 0.55
CA ARG A 224 2.42 15.44 1.92
C ARG A 224 1.37 14.33 1.98
N ALA A 225 0.20 14.55 1.38
CA ALA A 225 -0.89 13.56 1.34
C ALA A 225 -0.45 12.24 0.71
N ARG A 226 0.36 12.30 -0.37
CA ARG A 226 0.93 11.09 -0.97
C ARG A 226 1.83 10.34 0.01
N MET A 227 2.67 11.04 0.77
CA MET A 227 3.58 10.45 1.74
C MET A 227 2.84 9.87 2.94
N GLU A 228 1.84 10.58 3.45
CA GLU A 228 0.92 10.08 4.49
C GLU A 228 0.22 8.80 4.01
N GLY A 229 -0.26 8.74 2.77
CA GLY A 229 -0.83 7.51 2.20
C GLY A 229 0.14 6.31 2.05
N PHE A 230 1.47 6.52 2.02
CA PHE A 230 2.44 5.42 2.16
C PHE A 230 2.54 4.95 3.61
N LEU A 231 2.54 5.89 4.56
CA LEU A 231 2.62 5.60 5.98
C LEU A 231 1.35 4.93 6.51
N ASP A 232 0.18 5.35 6.05
CA ASP A 232 -1.09 4.76 6.47
C ASP A 232 -1.15 3.29 6.08
N ARG A 233 -0.81 2.95 4.83
CA ARG A 233 -0.72 1.56 4.38
C ARG A 233 0.26 0.74 5.21
N ALA A 234 1.47 1.26 5.44
CA ALA A 234 2.45 0.57 6.26
C ALA A 234 2.02 0.46 7.73
N THR A 235 1.27 1.44 8.25
CA THR A 235 0.70 1.41 9.61
C THR A 235 -0.38 0.35 9.72
N SER A 236 -1.28 0.25 8.74
CA SER A 236 -2.28 -0.82 8.68
C SER A 236 -1.63 -2.20 8.64
N GLU A 237 -0.54 -2.37 7.89
CA GLU A 237 0.23 -3.63 7.89
C GLU A 237 0.87 -3.92 9.27
N VAL A 238 1.37 -2.90 9.98
CA VAL A 238 1.88 -3.05 11.35
C VAL A 238 0.77 -3.44 12.32
N ASP A 239 -0.42 -2.88 12.20
CA ASP A 239 -1.55 -3.21 13.09
C ASP A 239 -2.06 -4.63 12.84
N LEU A 240 -2.10 -5.08 11.57
CA LEU A 240 -2.36 -6.49 11.24
C LEU A 240 -1.29 -7.41 11.83
N ALA A 241 -0.01 -7.05 11.67
CA ALA A 241 1.09 -7.85 12.21
C ALA A 241 1.07 -7.92 13.75
N ARG A 242 0.63 -6.85 14.42
CA ARG A 242 0.43 -6.83 15.87
C ARG A 242 -0.65 -7.84 16.28
N ASN A 243 -1.76 -7.90 15.56
CA ASN A 243 -2.85 -8.85 15.83
C ASN A 243 -2.41 -10.31 15.57
N GLU A 244 -1.49 -10.51 14.62
CA GLU A 244 -0.83 -11.79 14.34
C GLU A 244 0.23 -12.18 15.39
N GLY A 245 0.57 -11.29 16.34
CA GLY A 245 1.57 -11.53 17.38
C GLY A 245 3.03 -11.46 16.90
N ILE A 246 3.27 -10.79 15.76
CA ILE A 246 4.61 -10.63 15.17
C ILE A 246 5.35 -9.49 15.85
N ASP A 247 6.69 -9.56 15.91
CA ASP A 247 7.51 -8.45 16.37
C ASP A 247 7.41 -7.25 15.41
N ILE A 248 6.89 -6.14 15.92
CA ILE A 248 6.71 -4.87 15.20
C ILE A 248 7.75 -3.82 15.59
N GLY A 249 8.72 -4.14 16.44
CA GLY A 249 9.64 -3.19 17.06
C GLY A 249 10.42 -2.36 16.04
N GLU A 250 11.05 -3.01 15.06
CA GLU A 250 11.80 -2.33 13.99
C GLU A 250 10.90 -1.55 13.04
N ALA A 251 9.79 -2.17 12.60
CA ALA A 251 8.82 -1.52 11.73
C ALA A 251 8.28 -0.22 12.35
N ARG A 252 7.97 -0.24 13.66
CA ARG A 252 7.49 0.94 14.40
C ARG A 252 8.56 2.02 14.52
N LYS A 253 9.84 1.66 14.75
CA LYS A 253 10.95 2.63 14.76
C LYS A 253 11.07 3.36 13.41
N LEU A 254 11.04 2.60 12.31
CA LEU A 254 11.12 3.14 10.94
C LEU A 254 9.93 4.03 10.60
N LEU A 255 8.71 3.64 10.97
CA LEU A 255 7.52 4.47 10.76
C LEU A 255 7.53 5.75 11.59
N THR A 256 8.07 5.72 12.81
CA THR A 256 8.25 6.94 13.61
C THR A 256 9.22 7.90 12.92
N GLN A 257 10.38 7.43 12.45
CA GLN A 257 11.33 8.25 11.70
C GLN A 257 10.69 8.86 10.45
N ALA A 258 9.88 8.10 9.74
CA ALA A 258 9.19 8.57 8.55
C ALA A 258 8.10 9.61 8.87
N ARG A 259 7.36 9.45 9.98
CA ARG A 259 6.40 10.47 10.47
C ARG A 259 7.10 11.76 10.87
N ASP A 260 8.27 11.68 11.50
CA ASP A 260 9.07 12.86 11.83
C ASP A 260 9.63 13.55 10.57
N ALA A 261 9.93 12.78 9.51
CA ALA A 261 10.29 13.33 8.21
C ALA A 261 9.12 14.09 7.55
N VAL A 262 7.89 13.56 7.62
CA VAL A 262 6.67 14.28 7.17
C VAL A 262 6.50 15.59 7.92
N ARG A 263 6.66 15.59 9.25
CA ARG A 263 6.54 16.80 10.08
C ARG A 263 7.57 17.87 9.71
N ARG A 264 8.80 17.46 9.36
CA ARG A 264 9.87 18.35 8.90
C ARG A 264 9.77 18.76 7.42
N GLY A 265 8.81 18.21 6.66
CA GLY A 265 8.66 18.48 5.23
C GLY A 265 9.71 17.82 4.34
N VAL A 266 10.49 16.87 4.85
CA VAL A 266 11.52 16.15 4.09
C VAL A 266 10.91 14.84 3.58
N PHE A 267 10.61 14.79 2.27
CA PHE A 267 9.82 13.69 1.70
C PHE A 267 10.63 12.61 0.99
N GLY A 268 11.94 12.78 0.81
CA GLY A 268 12.79 11.90 -0.01
C GLY A 268 12.82 10.45 0.49
N ASP A 269 13.06 10.27 1.80
CA ASP A 269 13.32 8.94 2.37
C ASP A 269 12.06 8.18 2.81
N ILE A 270 10.90 8.84 2.84
CA ILE A 270 9.66 8.27 3.39
C ILE A 270 9.24 6.99 2.67
N PRO A 271 9.22 6.91 1.31
CA PRO A 271 8.85 5.67 0.63
C PRO A 271 9.81 4.52 0.96
N LEU A 272 11.10 4.82 1.13
CA LEU A 272 12.12 3.83 1.47
C LEU A 272 11.94 3.35 2.92
N LEU A 273 11.71 4.25 3.88
CA LEU A 273 11.45 3.89 5.28
C LEU A 273 10.17 3.07 5.42
N ALA A 274 9.10 3.45 4.73
CA ALA A 274 7.85 2.68 4.69
C ALA A 274 8.03 1.30 4.04
N GLN A 275 8.88 1.19 3.01
CA GLN A 275 9.21 -0.10 2.41
C GLN A 275 10.04 -0.97 3.36
N ARG A 276 11.06 -0.41 4.01
CA ARG A 276 11.89 -1.11 5.00
C ARG A 276 11.05 -1.62 6.17
N ALA A 277 10.10 -0.83 6.66
CA ALA A 277 9.18 -1.24 7.71
C ALA A 277 8.34 -2.46 7.28
N ARG A 278 7.87 -2.49 6.03
CA ARG A 278 7.12 -3.65 5.50
C ARG A 278 8.01 -4.88 5.29
N ASN A 279 9.26 -4.69 4.87
CA ASN A 279 10.22 -5.78 4.76
C ASN A 279 10.54 -6.38 6.15
N SER A 280 10.75 -5.56 7.18
CA SER A 280 10.96 -6.07 8.54
C SER A 280 9.74 -6.86 9.07
N LEU A 281 8.52 -6.46 8.71
CA LEU A 281 7.32 -7.25 9.04
C LEU A 281 7.29 -8.59 8.31
N ARG A 282 7.71 -8.64 7.04
CA ARG A 282 7.81 -9.90 6.28
C ARG A 282 8.84 -10.84 6.90
N GLU A 283 9.99 -10.32 7.29
CA GLU A 283 11.01 -11.08 8.01
C GLU A 283 10.47 -11.59 9.36
N GLY A 284 9.80 -10.72 10.12
CA GLY A 284 9.14 -11.09 11.37
C GLY A 284 8.09 -12.20 11.20
N ARG A 285 7.33 -12.21 10.09
CA ARG A 285 6.39 -13.29 9.77
C ARG A 285 7.07 -14.63 9.56
N VAL A 286 8.21 -14.63 8.85
CA VAL A 286 8.98 -15.85 8.59
C VAL A 286 9.53 -16.41 9.92
N VAL A 287 10.06 -15.54 10.77
CA VAL A 287 10.54 -15.92 12.11
C VAL A 287 9.39 -16.50 12.95
N ALA A 288 8.26 -15.78 13.04
CA ALA A 288 7.12 -16.22 13.83
C ALA A 288 6.54 -17.56 13.36
N ALA A 289 6.48 -17.80 12.04
CA ALA A 289 6.03 -19.07 11.49
C ALA A 289 7.01 -20.22 11.82
N ALA A 290 8.31 -19.96 11.74
CA ALA A 290 9.34 -20.95 12.09
C ALA A 290 9.29 -21.29 13.59
N GLU A 291 9.16 -20.29 14.47
CA GLU A 291 8.99 -20.50 15.91
C GLU A 291 7.72 -21.28 16.24
N ALA A 292 6.60 -20.98 15.56
CA ALA A 292 5.34 -21.68 15.77
C ALA A 292 5.46 -23.17 15.41
N ALA A 293 6.10 -23.49 14.28
CA ALA A 293 6.33 -24.86 13.85
C ALA A 293 7.19 -25.64 14.87
N LEU A 294 8.31 -25.07 15.33
CA LEU A 294 9.16 -25.72 16.34
C LEU A 294 8.43 -25.90 17.67
N ARG A 295 7.62 -24.93 18.08
CA ARG A 295 6.84 -24.98 19.32
C ARG A 295 5.80 -26.09 19.27
N GLU A 296 5.15 -26.32 18.13
CA GLU A 296 4.19 -27.40 17.94
C GLU A 296 4.87 -28.77 18.08
N VAL A 297 5.95 -29.00 17.33
CA VAL A 297 6.69 -30.27 17.36
C VAL A 297 7.27 -30.55 18.75
N ARG A 298 7.79 -29.53 19.46
CA ARG A 298 8.23 -29.68 20.86
C ARG A 298 7.12 -30.10 21.81
N ARG A 299 5.93 -29.52 21.64
CA ARG A 299 4.78 -29.87 22.48
C ARG A 299 4.36 -31.31 22.23
N GLU A 300 4.37 -31.76 20.98
CA GLU A 300 4.08 -33.15 20.62
C GLU A 300 5.15 -34.10 21.15
N ALA A 301 6.43 -33.83 20.89
CA ALA A 301 7.56 -34.60 21.42
C ALA A 301 7.49 -34.72 22.95
N SER A 302 7.20 -33.63 23.66
CA SER A 302 7.05 -33.63 25.12
C SER A 302 5.87 -34.48 25.60
N ARG A 303 4.75 -34.49 24.85
CA ARG A 303 3.57 -35.31 25.18
C ARG A 303 3.87 -36.80 24.99
N GLU A 304 4.54 -37.15 23.90
CA GLU A 304 4.88 -38.55 23.59
C GLU A 304 6.00 -39.07 24.49
N LYS A 305 6.98 -38.23 24.87
CA LYS A 305 7.99 -38.55 25.88
C LYS A 305 7.36 -38.90 27.22
N ARG A 306 6.33 -38.14 27.66
CA ARG A 306 5.58 -38.45 28.90
C ARG A 306 4.83 -39.78 28.84
N LYS A 307 4.45 -40.23 27.64
CA LYS A 307 3.84 -41.55 27.43
C LYS A 307 4.87 -42.68 27.37
N GLY A 308 6.18 -42.36 27.38
CA GLY A 308 7.27 -43.33 27.32
C GLY A 308 7.81 -43.61 25.91
N ALA A 309 7.46 -42.80 24.90
CA ALA A 309 8.09 -42.90 23.58
C ALA A 309 9.52 -42.33 23.62
N ASP A 310 10.45 -42.97 22.89
CA ASP A 310 11.83 -42.52 22.76
C ASP A 310 11.95 -41.43 21.69
N VAL A 311 11.93 -40.17 22.13
CA VAL A 311 11.98 -38.99 21.24
C VAL A 311 13.39 -38.41 21.07
N THR A 312 14.44 -39.14 21.46
CA THR A 312 15.84 -38.64 21.42
C THR A 312 16.26 -38.11 20.05
N ARG A 313 15.91 -38.81 18.95
CA ARG A 313 16.18 -38.35 17.58
C ARG A 313 15.48 -37.04 17.25
N ALA A 314 14.22 -36.88 17.68
CA ALA A 314 13.47 -35.64 17.48
C ALA A 314 14.06 -34.49 18.29
N GLU A 315 14.56 -34.73 19.51
CA GLU A 315 15.24 -33.73 20.33
C GLU A 315 16.51 -33.20 19.65
N VAL A 316 17.34 -34.09 19.09
CA VAL A 316 18.54 -33.68 18.33
C VAL A 316 18.18 -32.82 17.12
N LEU A 317 17.13 -33.16 16.38
CA LEU A 317 16.67 -32.39 15.23
C LEU A 317 16.11 -31.02 15.65
N LEU A 318 15.40 -30.96 16.78
CA LEU A 318 14.91 -29.71 17.35
C LEU A 318 16.05 -28.80 17.81
N ASP A 319 17.12 -29.35 18.39
CA ASP A 319 18.32 -28.61 18.78
C ASP A 319 19.06 -28.06 17.55
N GLN A 320 19.20 -28.86 16.49
CA GLN A 320 19.74 -28.40 15.20
C GLN A 320 18.88 -27.29 14.59
N ALA A 321 17.55 -27.38 14.75
CA ALA A 321 16.64 -26.34 14.28
C ALA A 321 16.79 -25.05 15.10
N GLU A 322 17.12 -25.10 16.39
CA GLU A 322 17.45 -23.91 17.19
C GLU A 322 18.72 -23.23 16.69
N VAL A 323 19.76 -24.02 16.38
CA VAL A 323 20.98 -23.48 15.78
C VAL A 323 20.68 -22.83 14.44
N ALA A 324 19.87 -23.48 13.59
CA ALA A 324 19.44 -22.93 12.31
C ALA A 324 18.64 -21.62 12.47
N MET A 325 17.75 -21.55 13.48
CA MET A 325 17.02 -20.33 13.86
C MET A 325 17.97 -19.20 14.25
N ALA A 326 18.99 -19.48 15.06
CA ALA A 326 20.00 -18.49 15.45
C ALA A 326 20.79 -17.95 14.25
N THR A 327 21.07 -18.81 13.27
CA THR A 327 21.73 -18.42 12.01
C THR A 327 20.79 -17.80 10.97
N LYS A 328 19.49 -17.66 11.27
CA LYS A 328 18.44 -17.16 10.37
C LYS A 328 18.27 -17.97 9.07
N ASP A 329 18.61 -19.26 9.09
CA ASP A 329 18.39 -20.17 7.95
C ASP A 329 17.00 -20.81 8.04
N PHE A 330 15.96 -20.00 7.78
CA PHE A 330 14.56 -20.42 7.96
C PHE A 330 14.13 -21.55 7.03
N GLY A 331 14.82 -21.74 5.90
CA GLY A 331 14.60 -22.87 5.01
C GLY A 331 14.97 -24.19 5.68
N LYS A 332 16.15 -24.24 6.30
CA LYS A 332 16.58 -25.41 7.09
C LYS A 332 15.69 -25.64 8.30
N VAL A 333 15.27 -24.59 9.01
CA VAL A 333 14.38 -24.73 10.18
C VAL A 333 13.10 -25.47 9.82
N LYS A 334 12.47 -25.11 8.71
CA LYS A 334 11.23 -25.78 8.27
C LYS A 334 11.46 -27.27 7.94
N GLY A 335 12.57 -27.59 7.28
CA GLY A 335 12.96 -28.98 7.00
C GLY A 335 13.17 -29.76 8.29
N LEU A 336 14.03 -29.26 9.18
CA LEU A 336 14.33 -29.88 10.46
C LEU A 336 13.10 -30.02 11.37
N ALA A 337 12.17 -29.07 11.34
CA ALA A 337 10.90 -29.20 12.07
C ALA A 337 10.04 -30.34 11.52
N THR A 338 10.02 -30.53 10.20
CA THR A 338 9.28 -31.63 9.55
C THR A 338 9.93 -32.97 9.88
N ASP A 339 11.26 -33.06 9.76
CA ASP A 339 12.02 -34.26 10.10
C ASP A 339 11.86 -34.63 11.59
N ALA A 340 11.85 -33.61 12.48
CA ALA A 340 11.62 -33.81 13.90
C ALA A 340 10.19 -34.34 14.17
N HIS A 341 9.19 -33.80 13.45
CA HIS A 341 7.81 -34.27 13.54
C HIS A 341 7.66 -35.74 13.11
N ASP A 342 8.28 -36.11 11.99
CA ASP A 342 8.27 -37.49 11.51
C ASP A 342 9.03 -38.42 12.45
N ALA A 343 10.13 -37.97 13.04
CA ALA A 343 10.84 -38.71 14.08
C ALA A 343 9.99 -38.94 15.35
N VAL A 344 9.17 -37.96 15.77
CA VAL A 344 8.20 -38.14 16.87
C VAL A 344 7.18 -39.21 16.50
N ARG A 345 6.61 -39.16 15.29
CA ARG A 345 5.64 -40.16 14.82
C ARG A 345 6.25 -41.56 14.79
N GLU A 346 7.45 -41.72 14.26
CA GLU A 346 8.16 -42.99 14.24
C GLU A 346 8.38 -43.54 15.66
N ALA A 347 8.80 -42.68 16.60
CA ALA A 347 8.96 -43.05 18.00
C ALA A 347 7.64 -43.52 18.65
N THR A 348 6.50 -42.86 18.35
CA THR A 348 5.20 -43.32 18.85
C THR A 348 4.83 -44.69 18.31
N LEU A 349 5.08 -44.96 17.04
CA LEU A 349 4.78 -46.24 16.42
C LEU A 349 5.63 -47.36 17.03
N ILE A 350 6.95 -47.14 17.17
CA ILE A 350 7.85 -48.10 17.82
C ILE A 350 7.36 -48.40 19.24
N LYS A 351 6.94 -47.37 19.98
CA LYS A 351 6.41 -47.54 21.33
C LYS A 351 5.15 -48.41 21.34
N THR A 352 4.18 -48.15 20.46
CA THR A 352 2.98 -49.00 20.37
C THR A 352 3.29 -50.45 20.01
N VAL A 353 4.30 -50.68 19.17
CA VAL A 353 4.75 -52.02 18.81
C VAL A 353 5.41 -52.71 20.01
N ARG A 354 6.23 -51.99 20.79
CA ARG A 354 6.84 -52.51 22.02
C ARG A 354 5.80 -52.85 23.09
N ASP A 355 4.80 -51.98 23.29
CA ASP A 355 3.68 -52.24 24.20
C ASP A 355 2.91 -53.50 23.77
N ALA A 356 2.66 -53.68 22.46
CA ALA A 356 2.02 -54.88 21.91
C ALA A 356 2.90 -56.14 22.00
N PHE A 357 4.22 -55.99 21.85
CA PHE A 357 5.15 -57.10 22.02
C PHE A 357 5.16 -57.58 23.47
N ALA A 358 5.15 -56.65 24.44
CA ALA A 358 5.04 -57.00 25.85
C ALA A 358 3.73 -57.72 26.18
N SER A 359 2.59 -57.30 25.62
CA SER A 359 1.32 -58.02 25.81
C SER A 359 1.36 -59.42 25.18
N LEU A 360 1.95 -59.56 23.99
CA LEU A 360 2.09 -60.86 23.33
C LEU A 360 3.05 -61.81 24.07
N GLN A 361 4.05 -61.28 24.79
CA GLN A 361 4.88 -62.07 25.68
C GLN A 361 4.08 -62.63 26.87
N MET A 362 3.14 -61.85 27.42
CA MET A 362 2.20 -62.36 28.42
C MET A 362 1.31 -63.46 27.82
N ASP A 363 0.77 -63.24 26.62
CA ASP A 363 -0.04 -64.25 25.92
C ASP A 363 0.73 -65.57 25.70
N ARG A 364 2.04 -65.48 25.42
CA ARG A 364 2.93 -66.64 25.29
C ARG A 364 3.05 -67.40 26.60
N ASP A 365 3.27 -66.69 27.70
CA ASP A 365 3.44 -67.31 29.00
C ASP A 365 2.12 -67.97 29.46
N ASP A 366 0.97 -67.34 29.19
CA ASP A 366 -0.35 -67.92 29.43
C ASP A 366 -0.59 -69.19 28.60
N LEU A 367 -0.31 -69.15 27.29
CA LEU A 367 -0.44 -70.31 26.41
C LEU A 367 0.48 -71.48 26.82
N LYS A 368 1.69 -71.15 27.26
CA LYS A 368 2.65 -72.13 27.77
C LYS A 368 2.16 -72.79 29.06
N ASN A 369 1.57 -72.02 29.97
CA ASN A 369 0.97 -72.54 31.20
C ASN A 369 -0.22 -73.45 30.92
N LEU A 370 -0.96 -73.21 29.84
CA LEU A 370 -2.06 -74.08 29.38
C LEU A 370 -1.55 -75.38 28.71
N GLY A 371 -0.29 -75.42 28.27
CA GLY A 371 0.26 -76.56 27.53
C GLY A 371 -0.15 -76.61 26.05
N ALA A 372 -0.43 -75.45 25.45
CA ALA A 372 -0.68 -75.33 24.01
C ALA A 372 0.62 -75.50 23.20
N ASP A 373 0.50 -76.00 21.96
CA ASP A 373 1.63 -75.97 21.01
C ASP A 373 1.80 -74.55 20.46
N ILE A 374 2.90 -73.91 20.86
CA ILE A 374 3.21 -72.51 20.56
C ILE A 374 4.45 -72.33 19.68
N ALA A 375 5.00 -73.39 19.07
CA ALA A 375 6.26 -73.29 18.32
C ALA A 375 6.23 -72.21 17.22
N GLY A 376 5.12 -72.14 16.46
CA GLY A 376 4.93 -71.11 15.43
C GLY A 376 4.79 -69.70 16.00
N PHE A 377 4.15 -69.56 17.16
CA PHE A 377 4.00 -68.28 17.84
C PHE A 377 5.31 -67.79 18.47
N GLU A 378 6.11 -68.68 19.05
CA GLU A 378 7.44 -68.33 19.56
C GLU A 378 8.37 -67.87 18.42
N GLN A 379 8.29 -68.52 17.25
CA GLN A 379 9.06 -68.12 16.09
C GLN A 379 8.68 -66.72 15.58
N THR A 380 7.39 -66.38 15.51
CA THR A 380 6.93 -65.03 15.12
C THR A 380 7.34 -63.98 16.15
N LEU A 381 7.34 -64.30 17.45
CA LEU A 381 7.83 -63.40 18.50
C LEU A 381 9.34 -63.12 18.40
N VAL A 382 10.16 -64.13 18.05
CA VAL A 382 11.60 -63.93 17.83
C VAL A 382 11.84 -63.01 16.64
N GLN A 383 11.11 -63.21 15.52
CA GLN A 383 11.20 -62.34 14.36
C GLN A 383 10.74 -60.92 14.67
N LEU A 384 9.68 -60.76 15.46
CA LEU A 384 9.18 -59.47 15.92
C LEU A 384 10.22 -58.76 16.80
N GLY A 385 10.87 -59.46 17.73
CA GLY A 385 11.96 -58.91 18.54
C GLY A 385 13.11 -58.38 17.68
N ALA A 386 13.56 -59.17 16.70
CA ALA A 386 14.60 -58.77 15.75
C ALA A 386 14.18 -57.53 14.91
N ALA A 387 12.92 -57.46 14.47
CA ALA A 387 12.40 -56.31 13.74
C ALA A 387 12.34 -55.03 14.60
N ILE A 388 12.02 -55.15 15.89
CA ILE A 388 12.03 -54.03 16.85
C ILE A 388 13.46 -53.54 17.10
N GLU A 389 14.43 -54.45 17.24
CA GLU A 389 15.85 -54.12 17.42
C GLU A 389 16.43 -53.46 16.15
N GLY A 390 16.06 -53.95 14.97
CA GLY A 390 16.42 -53.36 13.68
C GLY A 390 15.68 -52.06 13.35
N GLN A 391 14.78 -51.58 14.21
CA GLN A 391 13.95 -50.39 14.01
C GLN A 391 13.09 -50.41 12.74
N ASP A 392 12.76 -51.59 12.19
CA ASP A 392 11.86 -51.71 11.04
C ASP A 392 10.40 -51.70 11.51
N VAL A 393 9.83 -50.50 11.61
CA VAL A 393 8.44 -50.26 12.06
C VAL A 393 7.42 -50.95 11.14
N GLY A 394 7.72 -51.04 9.84
CA GLY A 394 6.82 -51.62 8.85
C GLY A 394 6.70 -53.14 9.02
N ALA A 395 7.84 -53.82 9.11
CA ALA A 395 7.89 -55.25 9.36
C ALA A 395 7.33 -55.58 10.76
N ALA A 396 7.72 -54.82 11.79
CA ALA A 396 7.29 -55.09 13.15
C ALA A 396 5.76 -55.00 13.33
N ARG A 397 5.08 -54.03 12.68
CA ARG A 397 3.61 -53.96 12.74
C ARG A 397 2.91 -55.14 12.07
N ARG A 398 3.45 -55.64 10.95
CA ARG A 398 2.92 -56.83 10.28
C ARG A 398 3.11 -58.06 11.16
N LEU A 399 4.29 -58.22 11.75
CA LEU A 399 4.63 -59.30 12.66
C LEU A 399 3.79 -59.27 13.95
N VAL A 400 3.39 -58.10 14.46
CA VAL A 400 2.42 -58.02 15.58
C VAL A 400 1.06 -58.60 15.19
N ALA A 401 0.54 -58.28 14.01
CA ALA A 401 -0.73 -58.81 13.55
C ALA A 401 -0.66 -60.32 13.31
N GLU A 402 0.44 -60.79 12.71
CA GLU A 402 0.72 -62.22 12.51
C GLU A 402 0.86 -62.95 13.84
N ALA A 403 1.62 -62.40 14.79
CA ALA A 403 1.79 -62.95 16.13
C ALA A 403 0.46 -63.11 16.85
N ARG A 404 -0.42 -62.08 16.81
CA ARG A 404 -1.80 -62.17 17.36
C ARG A 404 -2.59 -63.30 16.72
N HIS A 405 -2.57 -63.41 15.39
CA HIS A 405 -3.29 -64.45 14.69
C HIS A 405 -2.75 -65.85 15.03
N THR A 406 -1.43 -66.01 15.10
CA THR A 406 -0.81 -67.29 15.50
C THR A 406 -1.13 -67.66 16.96
N ALA A 407 -1.20 -66.68 17.87
CA ALA A 407 -1.60 -66.90 19.25
C ALA A 407 -3.07 -67.34 19.36
N GLU A 408 -3.98 -66.67 18.66
CA GLU A 408 -5.40 -67.06 18.57
C GLU A 408 -5.56 -68.47 17.99
N THR A 409 -4.84 -68.78 16.91
CA THR A 409 -4.87 -70.10 16.28
C THR A 409 -4.35 -71.19 17.23
N ALA A 410 -3.29 -70.90 18.00
CA ALA A 410 -2.76 -71.82 19.00
C ALA A 410 -3.75 -72.05 20.16
N ARG A 411 -4.44 -70.99 20.63
CA ARG A 411 -5.52 -71.09 21.62
C ARG A 411 -6.64 -71.99 21.13
N ASP A 412 -7.13 -71.74 19.93
CA ASP A 412 -8.22 -72.51 19.31
C ASP A 412 -7.84 -73.98 19.10
N ALA A 413 -6.60 -74.24 18.65
CA ALA A 413 -6.11 -75.60 18.45
C ALA A 413 -6.00 -76.35 19.78
N HIS A 414 -5.48 -75.71 20.82
CA HIS A 414 -5.43 -76.29 22.16
C HIS A 414 -6.83 -76.56 22.72
N PHE A 415 -7.76 -75.61 22.60
CA PHE A 415 -9.16 -75.79 23.01
C PHE A 415 -9.78 -77.03 22.35
N ARG A 416 -9.63 -77.17 21.02
CA ARG A 416 -10.13 -78.34 20.28
C ARG A 416 -9.48 -79.64 20.77
N ALA A 417 -8.16 -79.66 20.96
CA ALA A 417 -7.44 -80.84 21.42
C ALA A 417 -7.88 -81.28 22.82
N VAL A 418 -8.03 -80.34 23.76
CA VAL A 418 -8.51 -80.64 25.13
C VAL A 418 -9.95 -81.17 25.08
N MET A 419 -10.82 -80.57 24.28
CA MET A 419 -12.21 -81.03 24.13
C MET A 419 -12.29 -82.42 23.49
N GLU A 420 -11.51 -82.68 22.44
CA GLU A 420 -11.43 -84.01 21.79
C GLU A 420 -10.92 -85.08 22.76
N ASN A 421 -9.85 -84.79 23.51
CA ASN A 421 -9.32 -85.70 24.52
C ASN A 421 -10.34 -85.94 25.64
N SER A 422 -11.01 -84.88 26.11
CA SER A 422 -12.04 -84.98 27.15
C SER A 422 -13.23 -85.82 26.69
N LEU A 423 -13.68 -85.65 25.44
CA LEU A 423 -14.72 -86.48 24.82
C LEU A 423 -14.30 -87.95 24.74
N GLN A 424 -13.05 -88.24 24.35
CA GLN A 424 -12.54 -89.62 24.29
C GLN A 424 -12.51 -90.27 25.69
N ILE A 425 -12.05 -89.55 26.72
CA ILE A 425 -12.01 -90.05 28.10
C ILE A 425 -13.43 -90.31 28.63
N VAL A 426 -14.37 -89.41 28.36
CA VAL A 426 -15.79 -89.58 28.74
C VAL A 426 -16.41 -90.77 28.01
N LEU A 427 -16.16 -90.94 26.71
CA LEU A 427 -16.65 -92.09 25.94
C LEU A 427 -16.07 -93.42 26.44
N ALA A 428 -14.78 -93.45 26.81
CA ALA A 428 -14.14 -94.64 27.36
C ALA A 428 -14.74 -95.04 28.73
N ASN A 429 -15.12 -94.08 29.57
CA ASN A 429 -15.75 -94.33 30.87
C ASN A 429 -17.27 -94.52 30.79
N ALA A 430 -17.95 -94.04 29.74
CA ALA A 430 -19.34 -94.38 29.46
C ALA A 430 -19.52 -95.90 29.26
N ALA A 431 -18.55 -96.59 28.65
CA ALA A 431 -18.53 -98.04 28.57
C ALA A 431 -18.44 -98.75 29.94
N ARG A 432 -18.05 -98.04 31.00
CA ARG A 432 -17.92 -98.53 32.38
C ARG A 432 -19.11 -98.16 33.28
N GLY A 433 -20.16 -97.54 32.74
CA GLY A 433 -21.40 -97.24 33.47
C GLY A 433 -21.62 -95.78 33.86
N LEU A 434 -20.86 -94.82 33.32
CA LEU A 434 -21.06 -93.39 33.55
C LEU A 434 -22.42 -92.91 33.00
N ASP A 435 -23.20 -92.17 33.79
CA ASP A 435 -24.50 -91.60 33.38
C ASP A 435 -24.33 -90.52 32.29
N PRO A 436 -25.09 -90.56 31.18
CA PRO A 436 -25.11 -89.52 30.14
C PRO A 436 -25.36 -88.09 30.65
N GLN A 437 -26.10 -87.88 31.74
CA GLN A 437 -26.31 -86.54 32.31
C GLN A 437 -25.04 -86.00 32.99
N VAL A 438 -24.33 -86.86 33.72
CA VAL A 438 -23.07 -86.53 34.38
C VAL A 438 -21.98 -86.27 33.35
N ALA A 439 -21.93 -87.05 32.27
CA ALA A 439 -21.03 -86.81 31.14
C ALA A 439 -21.20 -85.40 30.51
N ARG A 440 -22.45 -84.93 30.35
CA ARG A 440 -22.72 -83.57 29.82
C ARG A 440 -22.33 -82.47 30.81
N GLN A 441 -22.47 -82.71 32.11
CA GLN A 441 -22.01 -81.78 33.14
C GLN A 441 -20.49 -81.69 33.16
N LEU A 442 -19.79 -82.82 33.11
CA LEU A 442 -18.33 -82.86 33.02
C LEU A 442 -17.80 -82.08 31.80
N LEU A 443 -18.41 -82.25 30.62
CA LEU A 443 -18.01 -81.49 29.44
C LEU A 443 -18.26 -79.97 29.57
N ARG A 444 -19.30 -79.55 30.30
CA ARG A 444 -19.54 -78.13 30.61
C ARG A 444 -18.53 -77.59 31.62
N GLU A 445 -18.21 -78.36 32.66
CA GLU A 445 -17.19 -77.99 33.65
C GLU A 445 -15.80 -77.91 33.00
N VAL A 446 -15.52 -78.74 32.01
CA VAL A 446 -14.32 -78.66 31.18
C VAL A 446 -14.30 -77.38 30.36
N ASP A 447 -15.39 -77.10 29.63
CA ASP A 447 -15.51 -75.88 28.83
C ASP A 447 -15.35 -74.61 29.69
N ASP A 448 -15.98 -74.59 30.87
CA ASP A 448 -15.87 -73.53 31.87
C ASP A 448 -14.44 -73.44 32.44
N ALA A 449 -13.78 -74.56 32.73
CA ALA A 449 -12.43 -74.57 33.27
C ALA A 449 -11.39 -74.12 32.23
N ILE A 450 -11.57 -74.46 30.95
CA ILE A 450 -10.73 -73.97 29.86
C ILE A 450 -10.96 -72.46 29.65
N HIS A 451 -12.21 -72.00 29.63
CA HIS A 451 -12.53 -70.56 29.55
C HIS A 451 -11.93 -69.75 30.70
N ASN A 452 -11.81 -70.36 31.89
CA ASN A 452 -11.21 -69.76 33.07
C ASN A 452 -9.68 -70.00 33.18
N GLY A 453 -9.06 -70.62 32.17
CA GLY A 453 -7.60 -70.85 32.11
C GLY A 453 -7.05 -71.79 33.18
N LYS A 454 -7.86 -72.71 33.71
CA LYS A 454 -7.43 -73.65 34.76
C LYS A 454 -6.93 -74.96 34.14
N PRO A 455 -5.82 -75.54 34.63
CA PRO A 455 -5.41 -76.89 34.23
C PRO A 455 -6.46 -77.91 34.69
N ILE A 456 -6.81 -78.84 33.81
CA ILE A 456 -7.87 -79.82 34.04
C ILE A 456 -7.25 -81.21 34.12
N ASP A 457 -7.43 -81.87 35.25
CA ASP A 457 -7.23 -83.31 35.38
C ASP A 457 -8.58 -84.01 35.25
N MET A 458 -8.86 -84.51 34.05
CA MET A 458 -10.12 -85.17 33.73
C MET A 458 -10.33 -86.46 34.53
N GLN A 459 -9.26 -87.17 34.87
CA GLN A 459 -9.40 -88.42 35.61
C GLN A 459 -9.79 -88.13 37.05
N ALA A 460 -9.15 -87.14 37.68
CA ALA A 460 -9.52 -86.71 39.04
C ALA A 460 -10.96 -86.16 39.12
N LEU A 461 -11.41 -85.42 38.10
CA LEU A 461 -12.79 -84.91 38.04
C LEU A 461 -13.82 -86.03 37.86
N ILE A 462 -13.53 -86.99 36.99
CA ILE A 462 -14.40 -88.17 36.79
C ILE A 462 -14.45 -89.00 38.07
N ASP A 463 -13.31 -89.28 38.69
CA ASP A 463 -13.23 -90.10 39.91
C ASP A 463 -13.99 -89.45 41.07
N ARG A 464 -13.85 -88.12 41.23
CA ARG A 464 -14.61 -87.36 42.22
C ARG A 464 -16.11 -87.42 41.95
N ARG A 465 -16.53 -87.26 40.69
CA ARG A 465 -17.95 -87.24 40.33
C ARG A 465 -18.60 -88.62 40.41
N MET A 466 -17.85 -89.67 40.07
CA MET A 466 -18.25 -91.06 40.29
C MET A 466 -18.40 -91.36 41.78
N ALA A 467 -17.47 -90.90 42.62
CA ALA A 467 -17.58 -91.05 44.08
C ALA A 467 -18.79 -90.29 44.65
N ASP A 468 -19.04 -89.06 44.20
CA ASP A 468 -20.21 -88.28 44.60
C ASP A 468 -21.51 -88.97 44.17
N GLN A 469 -21.56 -89.51 42.95
CA GLN A 469 -22.69 -90.28 42.43
C GLN A 469 -22.89 -91.56 43.25
N ASP A 470 -21.83 -92.29 43.57
CA ASP A 470 -21.90 -93.49 44.41
C ASP A 470 -22.45 -93.15 45.81
N THR A 471 -22.04 -92.03 46.42
CA THR A 471 -22.58 -91.56 47.69
C THR A 471 -24.06 -91.15 47.61
N GLU A 472 -24.48 -90.39 46.58
CA GLU A 472 -25.89 -90.05 46.39
C GLU A 472 -26.75 -91.31 46.17
N THR A 473 -26.22 -92.29 45.45
CA THR A 473 -26.89 -93.56 45.19
C THR A 473 -27.01 -94.37 46.49
N GLN A 474 -25.96 -94.42 47.31
CA GLN A 474 -25.97 -95.03 48.64
C GLN A 474 -26.94 -94.34 49.59
N GLU A 475 -27.02 -93.01 49.60
CA GLU A 475 -27.98 -92.26 50.42
C GLU A 475 -29.42 -92.54 49.99
N ARG A 476 -29.71 -92.52 48.69
CA ARG A 476 -31.05 -92.87 48.16
C ARG A 476 -31.43 -94.30 48.49
N LEU A 477 -30.48 -95.24 48.40
CA LEU A 477 -30.70 -96.63 48.78
C LEU A 477 -30.90 -96.77 50.29
N ASN A 478 -30.14 -96.06 51.12
CA ASN A 478 -30.30 -96.05 52.57
C ASN A 478 -31.65 -95.46 52.98
N VAL A 479 -32.10 -94.36 52.36
CA VAL A 479 -33.44 -93.80 52.57
C VAL A 479 -34.52 -94.80 52.17
N ARG A 480 -34.37 -95.48 51.02
CA ARG A 480 -35.30 -96.53 50.59
C ARG A 480 -35.29 -97.74 51.53
N VAL A 481 -34.14 -98.13 52.06
CA VAL A 481 -34.02 -99.23 53.03
C VAL A 481 -34.64 -98.83 54.37
N LEU A 482 -34.48 -97.59 54.81
CA LEU A 482 -35.13 -97.05 56.01
C LEU A 482 -36.64 -96.97 55.82
N GLN A 483 -37.12 -96.49 54.68
CA GLN A 483 -38.55 -96.50 54.33
C GLN A 483 -39.11 -97.92 54.28
N ALA A 484 -38.41 -98.85 53.61
CA ALA A 484 -38.83 -100.26 53.58
C ALA A 484 -38.82 -100.90 54.97
N ARG A 485 -37.86 -100.54 55.84
CA ARG A 485 -37.84 -100.95 57.24
C ARG A 485 -39.04 -100.38 58.00
N ASP A 486 -39.33 -99.10 57.85
CA ASP A 486 -40.46 -98.44 58.51
C ASP A 486 -41.80 -99.00 58.03
N ASP A 487 -41.92 -99.32 56.73
CA ASP A 487 -43.07 -100.02 56.16
C ASP A 487 -43.21 -101.45 56.72
N ILE A 488 -42.12 -102.19 56.88
CA ILE A 488 -42.11 -103.52 57.53
C ILE A 488 -42.51 -103.43 59.01
N VAL A 489 -42.04 -102.39 59.72
CA VAL A 489 -42.42 -102.13 61.12
C VAL A 489 -43.90 -101.76 61.23
N ALA A 490 -44.41 -100.92 60.32
CA ALA A 490 -45.82 -100.56 60.25
C ALA A 490 -46.70 -101.79 59.95
N LEU A 491 -46.29 -102.66 59.02
CA LEU A 491 -46.97 -103.94 58.73
C LEU A 491 -46.97 -104.89 59.93
N ARG A 492 -45.91 -104.90 60.75
CA ARG A 492 -45.86 -105.66 62.01
C ARG A 492 -46.77 -105.09 63.11
N GLN A 493 -46.94 -103.77 63.17
CA GLN A 493 -47.80 -103.11 64.16
C GLN A 493 -49.29 -103.18 63.79
N SER A 494 -49.63 -103.29 62.50
CA SER A 494 -51.01 -103.55 62.04
C SER A 494 -51.46 -105.02 62.15
N GLY A 495 -50.56 -105.92 62.59
CA GLY A 495 -50.82 -107.36 62.76
C GLY A 495 -50.98 -107.82 64.21
N GLN A 496 -50.97 -106.90 65.17
CA GLN A 496 -51.45 -107.09 66.56
C GLN A 496 -52.79 -106.39 66.71
#